data_AF-A0A0S7YYG7-F1
#
_entry.id   AF-A0A0S7YYG7-F1
#
_cell.length_a   1.000
_cell.length_b   1.000
_cell.length_c   1.000
_cell.angle_alpha   90.00
_cell.angle_beta   90.00
_cell.angle_gamma   90.00
#
_symmetry.space_group_name_H-M   'P 1'
#
loop_
_entity.id
_entity.type
_entity.pdbx_description
1 polymer ?
#
loop_
_entity_poly.entity_id
_entity_poly.type
_entity_poly.pdbx_seq_one_letter_code
_entity_poly.pdbx_strand_id
1 'polypeptide(L)'
;GRIPAGSVSNEIVHHMDWLPTFAAAAGNPNVKQQLLGGQRLGSRSYKVHLDGYNILPMLTGQTDESPRKEIFYFSDDGDLTALRYDDWKVIFLEQRAEATFQAWREPFVPLRTPLLINLRRDPYERGLITSNTYDDWFIDRAYLLLPAGDYVARFLATFQEYPPRQKPGSFSIGDATEMLVPPGS
;
A
#
# COMPACT_ATOMS: atom_id res chain seq x y z
N GLY A 1 26.34 13.97 -11.62
CA GLY A 1 25.53 12.83 -11.14
C GLY A 1 24.95 12.08 -12.32
N ARG A 2 24.28 10.93 -12.10
CA ARG A 2 23.57 10.16 -13.16
C ARG A 2 22.10 10.56 -13.33
N ILE A 3 21.58 11.35 -12.41
CA ILE A 3 20.20 11.87 -12.40
C ILE A 3 20.26 13.32 -12.92
N PRO A 4 19.43 13.70 -13.91
CA PRO A 4 19.37 15.08 -14.40
C PRO A 4 19.02 16.07 -13.27
N ALA A 5 19.78 17.16 -13.16
CA ALA A 5 19.52 18.17 -12.15
C ALA A 5 18.23 18.93 -12.46
N GLY A 6 17.39 19.16 -11.45
CA GLY A 6 16.14 19.90 -11.60
C GLY A 6 15.01 19.16 -12.30
N SER A 7 15.13 17.84 -12.53
CA SER A 7 14.05 17.03 -13.10
C SER A 7 12.89 16.88 -12.13
N VAL A 8 11.66 16.85 -12.67
CA VAL A 8 10.42 16.54 -11.95
C VAL A 8 9.77 15.32 -12.59
N SER A 9 9.29 14.39 -11.78
CA SER A 9 8.44 13.29 -12.21
C SER A 9 7.14 13.28 -11.40
N ASN A 10 6.04 13.01 -12.08
CA ASN A 10 4.73 12.81 -11.45
C ASN A 10 4.35 11.32 -11.37
N GLU A 11 5.29 10.43 -11.65
CA GLU A 11 5.07 9.00 -11.59
C GLU A 11 4.89 8.53 -10.14
N ILE A 12 4.21 7.39 -10.00
CA ILE A 12 3.93 6.81 -8.69
C ILE A 12 5.19 6.13 -8.17
N VAL A 13 5.65 6.54 -7.00
CA VAL A 13 6.73 5.88 -6.25
C VAL A 13 6.26 5.62 -4.82
N HIS A 14 6.81 4.58 -4.20
CA HIS A 14 6.49 4.20 -2.83
C HIS A 14 7.76 4.02 -2.02
N HIS A 15 7.66 4.18 -0.70
CA HIS A 15 8.81 4.05 0.21
C HIS A 15 9.54 2.70 0.04
N MET A 16 8.79 1.63 -0.23
CA MET A 16 9.34 0.28 -0.43
C MET A 16 10.20 0.14 -1.70
N ASP A 17 10.09 1.05 -2.67
CA ASP A 17 10.87 1.01 -3.92
C ASP A 17 12.36 1.30 -3.70
N TRP A 18 12.71 1.94 -2.58
CA TRP A 18 14.09 2.31 -2.30
C TRP A 18 15.00 1.11 -2.06
N LEU A 19 14.53 0.05 -1.41
CA LEU A 19 15.35 -1.14 -1.17
C LEU A 19 15.82 -1.80 -2.48
N PRO A 20 14.94 -2.22 -3.41
CA PRO A 20 15.39 -2.78 -4.68
C PRO A 20 16.14 -1.76 -5.55
N THR A 21 15.82 -0.47 -5.46
CA THR A 21 16.54 0.60 -6.19
C THR A 21 17.98 0.76 -5.71
N PHE A 22 18.22 0.78 -4.40
CA PHE A 22 19.58 0.86 -3.85
C PHE A 22 20.35 -0.43 -4.09
N ALA A 23 19.70 -1.60 -4.01
CA ALA A 23 20.33 -2.85 -4.39
C ALA A 23 20.78 -2.84 -5.86
N ALA A 24 19.93 -2.35 -6.77
CA ALA A 24 20.27 -2.19 -8.18
C ALA A 24 21.44 -1.21 -8.38
N ALA A 25 21.44 -0.08 -7.68
CA ALA A 25 22.52 0.90 -7.71
C ALA A 25 23.86 0.32 -7.19
N ALA A 26 23.80 -0.61 -6.23
CA ALA A 26 24.95 -1.37 -5.72
C ALA A 26 25.34 -2.58 -6.59
N GLY A 27 24.68 -2.80 -7.74
CA GLY A 27 25.00 -3.85 -8.70
C GLY A 27 24.15 -5.12 -8.61
N ASN A 28 23.09 -5.15 -7.79
CA ASN A 28 22.15 -6.27 -7.71
C ASN A 28 20.71 -5.87 -8.10
N PRO A 29 20.39 -5.82 -9.41
CA PRO A 29 19.04 -5.48 -9.88
C PRO A 29 18.00 -6.57 -9.65
N ASN A 30 18.42 -7.79 -9.27
CA ASN A 30 17.56 -8.97 -9.18
C ASN A 30 17.27 -9.41 -7.74
N VAL A 31 17.49 -8.53 -6.75
CA VAL A 31 17.35 -8.85 -5.33
C VAL A 31 15.95 -9.36 -4.97
N LYS A 32 14.91 -8.84 -5.63
CA LYS A 32 13.52 -9.27 -5.42
C LYS A 32 13.34 -10.74 -5.80
N GLN A 33 13.77 -11.13 -6.99
CA GLN A 33 13.68 -12.51 -7.49
C GLN A 33 14.50 -13.48 -6.62
N GLN A 34 15.69 -13.04 -6.19
CA GLN A 34 16.55 -13.84 -5.30
C GLN A 34 15.87 -14.10 -3.94
N LEU A 35 15.24 -13.09 -3.35
CA LEU A 35 14.57 -13.22 -2.06
C LEU A 35 13.24 -13.99 -2.13
N LEU A 36 12.53 -13.93 -3.26
CA LEU A 36 11.35 -14.77 -3.52
C LEU A 36 11.73 -16.26 -3.54
N GLY A 37 12.80 -16.60 -4.28
CA GLY A 37 13.31 -17.97 -4.37
C GLY A 37 14.00 -18.49 -3.10
N GLY A 38 14.29 -17.60 -2.15
CA GLY A 38 15.09 -17.89 -0.97
C GLY A 38 16.58 -17.65 -1.22
N GLN A 39 17.18 -16.77 -0.43
CA GLN A 39 18.60 -16.43 -0.52
C GLN A 39 19.27 -16.45 0.85
N ARG A 40 20.49 -16.98 0.91
CA ARG A 40 21.34 -16.86 2.09
C ARG A 40 22.12 -15.54 2.04
N LEU A 41 21.91 -14.69 3.03
CA LEU A 41 22.63 -13.43 3.21
C LEU A 41 23.41 -13.49 4.53
N GLY A 42 24.73 -13.65 4.42
CA GLY A 42 25.60 -13.89 5.56
C GLY A 42 25.28 -15.22 6.26
N SER A 43 24.97 -15.16 7.56
CA SER A 43 24.62 -16.34 8.37
C SER A 43 23.13 -16.71 8.33
N ARG A 44 22.27 -15.87 7.75
CA ARG A 44 20.80 -16.04 7.76
C ARG A 44 20.26 -16.37 6.37
N SER A 45 19.22 -17.18 6.33
CA SER A 45 18.43 -17.44 5.12
C SER A 45 17.17 -16.57 5.14
N TYR A 46 16.85 -15.97 4.00
CA TYR A 46 15.67 -15.14 3.81
C TYR A 46 14.85 -15.69 2.65
N LYS A 47 13.56 -15.97 2.88
CA LYS A 47 12.54 -16.15 1.86
C LYS A 47 11.47 -15.10 2.12
N VAL A 48 11.47 -14.01 1.34
CA VAL A 48 10.59 -12.86 1.57
C VAL A 48 10.11 -12.27 0.25
N HIS A 49 8.88 -11.76 0.26
CA HIS A 49 8.33 -10.97 -0.84
C HIS A 49 8.71 -9.50 -0.64
N LEU A 50 9.46 -8.91 -1.58
CA LEU A 50 9.69 -7.47 -1.61
C LEU A 50 8.65 -6.80 -2.52
N ASP A 51 7.79 -5.97 -1.95
CA ASP A 51 6.74 -5.27 -2.72
C ASP A 51 7.24 -4.04 -3.47
N GLY A 52 8.48 -3.62 -3.21
CA GLY A 52 9.16 -2.55 -3.93
C GLY A 52 9.49 -2.91 -5.38
N TYR A 53 9.60 -1.88 -6.21
CA TYR A 53 10.09 -1.94 -7.57
C TYR A 53 11.41 -1.16 -7.71
N ASN A 54 12.28 -1.62 -8.62
CA ASN A 54 13.48 -0.88 -8.97
C ASN A 54 13.12 0.32 -9.87
N ILE A 55 13.20 1.54 -9.33
CA ILE A 55 12.92 2.79 -10.05
C ILE A 55 14.18 3.47 -10.60
N LEU A 56 15.37 2.83 -10.49
CA LEU A 56 16.63 3.39 -10.98
C LEU A 56 16.61 3.71 -12.50
N PRO A 57 15.98 2.90 -13.38
CA PRO A 57 15.85 3.27 -14.79
C PRO A 57 15.11 4.59 -14.99
N MET A 58 14.03 4.81 -14.23
CA MET A 58 13.27 6.07 -14.26
C MET A 58 14.11 7.24 -13.77
N LEU A 59 14.79 7.09 -12.62
CA LEU A 59 15.63 8.14 -12.04
C LEU A 59 16.81 8.54 -12.95
N THR A 60 17.33 7.62 -13.75
CA THR A 60 18.47 7.86 -14.65
C THR A 60 18.06 8.24 -16.07
N GLY A 61 16.76 8.44 -16.33
CA GLY A 61 16.24 8.85 -17.64
C GLY A 61 16.28 7.76 -18.72
N GLN A 62 16.34 6.48 -18.32
CA GLN A 62 16.22 5.34 -19.26
C GLN A 62 14.77 5.05 -19.62
N THR A 63 13.83 5.50 -18.79
CA THR A 63 12.38 5.47 -19.00
C THR A 63 11.76 6.66 -18.29
N ASP A 64 10.62 7.13 -18.76
CA ASP A 64 9.84 8.19 -18.10
C ASP A 64 8.75 7.62 -17.19
N GLU A 65 8.53 6.30 -17.23
CA GLU A 65 7.48 5.62 -16.47
C GLU A 65 8.00 4.90 -15.23
N SER A 66 7.23 4.97 -14.14
CA SER A 66 7.42 4.10 -12.99
C SER A 66 6.80 2.73 -13.26
N PRO A 67 7.47 1.63 -12.85
CA PRO A 67 6.87 0.30 -12.86
C PRO A 67 5.73 0.16 -11.85
N ARG A 68 5.60 1.06 -10.87
CA ARG A 68 4.55 1.01 -9.86
C ARG A 68 3.26 1.60 -10.40
N LYS A 69 2.17 0.83 -10.31
CA LYS A 69 0.81 1.30 -10.59
C LYS A 69 -0.03 1.33 -9.31
N GLU A 70 0.33 0.53 -8.32
CA GLU A 70 -0.46 0.27 -7.14
C GLU A 70 0.21 0.73 -5.82
N ILE A 71 -0.62 1.07 -4.84
CA ILE A 71 -0.24 1.25 -3.44
C ILE A 71 -1.33 0.61 -2.57
N PHE A 72 -0.95 -0.30 -1.69
CA PHE A 72 -1.81 -0.81 -0.63
C PHE A 72 -1.56 0.02 0.62
N TYR A 73 -2.62 0.60 1.18
CA TYR A 73 -2.55 1.41 2.40
C TYR A 73 -2.93 0.53 3.57
N PHE A 74 -2.04 0.48 4.56
CA PHE A 74 -2.27 -0.25 5.80
C PHE A 74 -2.37 0.71 6.98
N SER A 75 -3.27 0.42 7.92
CA SER A 75 -3.27 1.06 9.24
C SER A 75 -2.05 0.61 10.05
N ASP A 76 -1.78 1.31 11.15
CA ASP A 76 -0.79 0.92 12.16
C ASP A 76 -1.11 -0.41 12.86
N ASP A 77 -2.40 -0.77 12.92
CA ASP A 77 -2.90 -2.06 13.40
C ASP A 77 -2.84 -3.17 12.33
N GLY A 78 -2.43 -2.85 11.09
CA GLY A 78 -2.21 -3.82 10.01
C GLY A 78 -3.44 -4.12 9.15
N ASP A 79 -4.50 -3.31 9.25
CA ASP A 79 -5.69 -3.43 8.39
C ASP A 79 -5.44 -2.82 7.01
N LEU A 80 -5.88 -3.48 5.94
CA LEU A 80 -5.85 -2.91 4.60
C LEU A 80 -6.96 -1.84 4.47
N THR A 81 -6.58 -0.57 4.58
CA THR A 81 -7.53 0.54 4.59
C THR A 81 -7.95 0.99 3.21
N ALA A 82 -7.03 0.95 2.23
CA ALA A 82 -7.28 1.38 0.87
C ALA A 82 -6.37 0.71 -0.16
N LEU A 83 -6.80 0.73 -1.42
CA LEU A 83 -5.99 0.46 -2.60
C LEU A 83 -5.93 1.73 -3.45
N ARG A 84 -4.74 2.17 -3.84
CA ARG A 84 -4.56 3.04 -5.00
C ARG A 84 -4.12 2.20 -6.19
N TYR A 85 -4.72 2.44 -7.34
CA TYR A 85 -4.27 1.95 -8.64
C TYR A 85 -4.33 3.10 -9.64
N ASP A 86 -3.17 3.48 -10.17
CA ASP A 86 -2.96 4.70 -10.94
C ASP A 86 -3.53 5.93 -10.22
N ASP A 87 -4.49 6.60 -10.85
CA ASP A 87 -5.15 7.78 -10.32
C ASP A 87 -6.29 7.45 -9.35
N TRP A 88 -6.73 6.18 -9.30
CA TRP A 88 -7.89 5.78 -8.51
C TRP A 88 -7.48 5.32 -7.12
N LYS A 89 -8.24 5.73 -6.11
CA LYS A 89 -8.13 5.25 -4.74
C LYS A 89 -9.47 4.69 -4.30
N VAL A 90 -9.47 3.46 -3.81
CA VAL A 90 -10.61 2.74 -3.24
C VAL A 90 -10.38 2.62 -1.75
N ILE A 91 -11.25 3.20 -0.94
CA ILE A 91 -11.15 3.19 0.53
C ILE A 91 -12.16 2.19 1.07
N PHE A 92 -11.68 1.16 1.77
CA PHE A 92 -12.49 0.13 2.41
C PHE A 92 -12.83 0.49 3.86
N LEU A 93 -11.91 1.20 4.53
CA LEU A 93 -12.00 1.60 5.92
C LEU A 93 -11.87 3.13 6.02
N GLU A 94 -12.93 3.80 6.47
CA GLU A 94 -13.01 5.26 6.54
C GLU A 94 -12.53 5.78 7.91
N GLN A 95 -11.69 6.82 7.90
CA GLN A 95 -11.38 7.60 9.11
C GLN A 95 -12.32 8.81 9.17
N ARG A 96 -13.31 8.78 10.06
CA ARG A 96 -14.32 9.85 10.18
C ARG A 96 -13.84 11.09 10.94
N ALA A 97 -12.85 10.92 11.81
CA ALA A 97 -12.19 12.03 12.47
C ALA A 97 -11.05 12.59 11.60
N GLU A 98 -11.28 13.75 10.98
CA GLU A 98 -10.34 14.36 10.04
C GLU A 98 -9.23 15.20 10.67
N ALA A 99 -9.29 15.45 11.99
CA ALA A 99 -8.41 16.43 12.63
C ALA A 99 -8.05 16.09 14.07
N THR A 100 -6.96 16.72 14.52
CA THR A 100 -6.43 16.65 15.89
C THR A 100 -6.04 15.23 16.31
N PHE A 101 -5.78 15.05 17.60
CA PHE A 101 -5.54 13.73 18.16
C PHE A 101 -6.79 12.83 18.16
N GLN A 102 -7.97 13.37 17.83
CA GLN A 102 -9.19 12.58 17.69
C GLN A 102 -9.06 11.53 16.58
N ALA A 103 -8.35 11.82 15.49
CA ALA A 103 -8.06 10.88 14.41
C ALA A 103 -7.37 9.60 14.91
N TRP A 104 -6.54 9.71 15.95
CA TRP A 104 -5.84 8.58 16.59
C TRP A 104 -6.68 7.87 17.67
N ARG A 105 -7.75 8.51 18.15
CA ARG A 105 -8.65 7.94 19.17
C ARG A 105 -9.81 7.16 18.54
N GLU A 106 -10.25 7.58 17.36
CA GLU A 106 -11.38 6.97 16.68
C GLU A 106 -10.94 5.76 15.86
N PRO A 107 -11.73 4.69 15.87
CA PRO A 107 -11.47 3.56 15.01
C PRO A 107 -11.75 3.92 13.55
N PHE A 108 -11.08 3.22 12.64
CA PHE A 108 -11.53 3.16 11.26
C PHE A 108 -12.90 2.48 11.18
N VAL A 109 -13.78 2.98 10.29
CA VAL A 109 -15.12 2.44 10.06
C VAL A 109 -15.12 1.57 8.81
N PRO A 110 -15.43 0.26 8.92
CA PRO A 110 -15.54 -0.61 7.75
C PRO A 110 -16.76 -0.22 6.91
N LEU A 111 -16.55 -0.10 5.60
CA LEU A 111 -17.59 0.31 4.66
C LEU A 111 -18.19 -0.91 3.95
N ARG A 112 -19.51 -0.92 3.79
CA ARG A 112 -20.21 -1.91 2.94
C ARG A 112 -20.00 -1.63 1.46
N THR A 113 -19.90 -0.35 1.11
CA THR A 113 -19.61 0.15 -0.23
C THR A 113 -18.35 1.01 -0.10
N PRO A 114 -17.22 0.62 -0.70
CA PRO A 114 -15.98 1.40 -0.63
C PRO A 114 -16.17 2.81 -1.21
N LEU A 115 -15.44 3.79 -0.66
CA LEU A 115 -15.36 5.11 -1.30
C LEU A 115 -14.42 5.02 -2.50
N LEU A 116 -14.73 5.75 -3.56
CA LEU A 116 -13.90 5.87 -4.74
C LEU A 116 -13.45 7.33 -4.92
N ILE A 117 -12.16 7.54 -5.17
CA ILE A 117 -11.57 8.85 -5.39
C ILE A 117 -10.67 8.79 -6.62
N ASN A 118 -10.60 9.88 -7.37
CA ASN A 118 -9.55 10.08 -8.38
C ASN A 118 -8.56 11.14 -7.88
N LEU A 119 -7.37 10.72 -7.46
CA LEU A 119 -6.35 11.57 -6.83
C LEU A 119 -5.74 12.62 -7.77
N ARG A 120 -5.88 12.47 -9.09
CA ARG A 120 -5.46 13.52 -10.03
C ARG A 120 -6.48 14.64 -10.15
N ARG A 121 -7.77 14.32 -10.00
CA ARG A 121 -8.87 15.29 -10.03
C ARG A 121 -9.15 15.88 -8.65
N ASP A 122 -8.97 15.09 -7.61
CA ASP A 122 -9.22 15.45 -6.21
C ASP A 122 -8.05 15.00 -5.33
N PRO A 123 -6.88 15.67 -5.43
CA PRO A 123 -5.68 15.31 -4.68
C PRO A 123 -5.81 15.50 -3.17
N TYR A 124 -6.84 16.24 -2.72
CA TYR A 124 -7.13 16.49 -1.31
C TYR A 124 -8.31 15.68 -0.79
N GLU A 125 -8.87 14.78 -1.61
CA GLU A 125 -9.94 13.85 -1.21
C GLU A 125 -11.20 14.57 -0.68
N ARG A 126 -11.49 15.79 -1.17
CA ARG A 126 -12.56 16.66 -0.64
C ARG A 126 -13.92 16.44 -1.29
N GLY A 127 -13.98 15.72 -2.40
CA GLY A 127 -15.21 15.46 -3.14
C GLY A 127 -16.28 14.80 -2.28
N LEU A 128 -15.87 13.98 -1.31
CA LEU A 128 -16.74 13.30 -0.34
C LEU A 128 -17.51 14.25 0.58
N ILE A 129 -16.93 15.42 0.87
CA ILE A 129 -17.47 16.38 1.84
C ILE A 129 -18.20 17.52 1.13
N THR A 130 -17.67 17.95 -0.02
CA THR A 130 -18.02 19.22 -0.65
C THR A 130 -18.87 19.10 -1.90
N SER A 131 -18.95 17.91 -2.50
CA SER A 131 -19.67 17.70 -3.76
C SER A 131 -21.14 17.39 -3.51
N ASN A 132 -22.02 18.07 -4.25
CA ASN A 132 -23.45 17.74 -4.27
C ASN A 132 -23.79 16.57 -5.21
N THR A 133 -22.82 16.06 -5.98
CA THR A 133 -23.03 15.03 -7.01
C THR A 133 -21.99 13.92 -6.93
N TYR A 134 -21.39 13.71 -5.75
CA TYR A 134 -20.39 12.64 -5.56
C TYR A 134 -20.99 11.27 -5.84
N ASP A 135 -22.18 11.00 -5.30
CA ASP A 135 -22.80 9.68 -5.41
C ASP A 135 -23.21 9.35 -6.84
N ASP A 136 -23.74 10.32 -7.60
CA ASP A 136 -24.02 10.14 -9.04
C ASP A 136 -22.73 9.80 -9.80
N TRP A 137 -21.66 10.55 -9.54
CA TRP A 137 -20.34 10.30 -10.14
C TRP A 137 -19.77 8.93 -9.75
N PHE A 138 -19.99 8.51 -8.51
CA PHE A 138 -19.56 7.22 -7.99
C PHE A 138 -20.32 6.07 -8.65
N ILE A 139 -21.65 6.15 -8.75
CA ILE A 139 -22.51 5.10 -9.33
C ILE A 139 -22.11 4.81 -10.78
N ASP A 140 -21.85 5.86 -11.57
CA ASP A 140 -21.35 5.73 -12.95
C ASP A 140 -20.02 4.98 -13.06
N ARG A 141 -19.28 4.85 -11.94
CA ARG A 141 -17.93 4.28 -11.86
C ARG A 141 -17.82 3.08 -10.93
N ALA A 142 -18.94 2.59 -10.40
CA ALA A 142 -18.98 1.43 -9.51
C ALA A 142 -18.37 0.17 -10.16
N TYR A 143 -18.32 0.12 -11.50
CA TYR A 143 -17.65 -0.94 -12.25
C TYR A 143 -16.15 -1.08 -11.95
N LEU A 144 -15.50 -0.05 -11.38
CA LEU A 144 -14.09 -0.11 -10.96
C LEU A 144 -13.86 -0.93 -9.68
N LEU A 145 -14.91 -1.17 -8.88
CA LEU A 145 -14.79 -1.84 -7.59
C LEU A 145 -14.50 -3.33 -7.71
N LEU A 146 -15.06 -4.01 -8.72
CA LEU A 146 -14.83 -5.44 -8.92
C LEU A 146 -13.36 -5.75 -9.27
N PRO A 147 -12.73 -5.09 -10.27
CA PRO A 147 -11.30 -5.27 -10.53
C PRO A 147 -10.41 -4.90 -9.33
N ALA A 148 -10.78 -3.88 -8.56
CA ALA A 148 -10.05 -3.51 -7.34
C ALA A 148 -10.10 -4.64 -6.30
N GLY A 149 -11.27 -5.25 -6.09
CA GLY A 149 -11.43 -6.42 -5.23
C GLY A 149 -10.58 -7.60 -5.65
N ASP A 150 -10.57 -7.95 -6.95
CA ASP A 150 -9.73 -9.03 -7.49
C ASP A 150 -8.23 -8.75 -7.33
N TYR A 151 -7.83 -7.48 -7.43
CA TYR A 151 -6.46 -7.08 -7.23
C TYR A 151 -6.03 -7.22 -5.76
N VAL A 152 -6.88 -6.77 -4.83
CA VAL A 152 -6.68 -6.97 -3.39
C VAL A 152 -6.61 -8.45 -3.04
N ALA A 153 -7.53 -9.27 -3.56
CA ALA A 153 -7.57 -10.70 -3.28
C ALA A 153 -6.27 -11.41 -3.73
N ARG A 154 -5.74 -11.06 -4.91
CA ARG A 154 -4.47 -11.60 -5.40
C ARG A 154 -3.29 -11.21 -4.52
N PHE A 155 -3.25 -9.96 -4.04
CA PHE A 155 -2.23 -9.52 -3.12
C PHE A 155 -2.35 -10.23 -1.75
N LEU A 156 -3.55 -10.32 -1.18
CA LEU A 156 -3.75 -11.03 0.09
C LEU A 156 -3.38 -12.53 -0.02
N ALA A 157 -3.58 -13.14 -1.18
CA ALA A 157 -3.16 -14.53 -1.42
C ALA A 157 -1.64 -14.73 -1.31
N THR A 158 -0.80 -13.70 -1.53
CA THR A 158 0.65 -13.84 -1.37
C THR A 158 1.06 -14.11 0.07
N PHE A 159 0.26 -13.71 1.05
CA PHE A 159 0.53 -13.98 2.47
C PHE A 159 0.42 -15.46 2.84
N GLN A 160 -0.20 -16.30 2.00
CA GLN A 160 -0.19 -17.75 2.20
C GLN A 160 1.20 -18.33 2.02
N GLU A 161 1.96 -17.84 1.04
CA GLU A 161 3.34 -18.29 0.80
C GLU A 161 4.37 -17.45 1.58
N TYR A 162 4.08 -16.17 1.81
CA TYR A 162 4.96 -15.21 2.48
C TYR A 162 4.23 -14.54 3.65
N PRO A 163 4.03 -15.27 4.78
CA PRO A 163 3.24 -14.75 5.90
C PRO A 163 3.90 -13.52 6.55
N PRO A 164 3.10 -12.63 7.18
CA PRO A 164 3.62 -11.50 7.92
C PRO A 164 4.67 -11.93 8.95
N ARG A 165 5.82 -11.26 8.97
CA ARG A 165 6.96 -11.62 9.84
C ARG A 165 6.94 -10.93 11.19
N GLN A 166 6.06 -9.95 11.37
CA GLN A 166 5.91 -9.19 12.60
C GLN A 166 4.40 -9.02 12.85
N LYS A 167 3.96 -9.33 14.07
CA LYS A 167 2.60 -9.00 14.50
C LYS A 167 2.48 -7.47 14.50
N PRO A 168 1.44 -6.89 13.88
CA PRO A 168 1.17 -5.46 13.98
C PRO A 168 1.12 -5.02 15.44
N GLY A 169 1.38 -3.73 15.67
CA GLY A 169 1.05 -3.14 16.96
C GLY A 169 -0.46 -3.18 17.17
N SER A 170 -0.89 -3.02 18.41
CA SER A 170 -2.30 -2.83 18.75
C SER A 170 -2.34 -2.00 20.01
N PHE A 171 -3.11 -0.91 19.98
CA PHE A 171 -3.41 -0.11 21.17
C PHE A 171 -4.63 -0.65 21.94
N SER A 172 -5.25 -1.72 21.44
CA SER A 172 -6.48 -2.28 21.99
C SER A 172 -6.21 -3.33 23.08
N ILE A 173 -7.18 -3.49 23.99
CA ILE A 173 -7.13 -4.49 25.06
C ILE A 173 -7.31 -5.92 24.51
N GLY A 174 -7.81 -6.07 23.27
CA GLY A 174 -8.05 -7.37 22.63
C GLY A 174 -6.79 -8.25 22.58
N ASP A 175 -5.67 -7.66 22.18
CA ASP A 175 -4.36 -8.32 22.17
C ASP A 175 -3.88 -8.71 23.57
N ALA A 176 -4.18 -7.89 24.59
CA ALA A 176 -3.86 -8.20 25.97
C ALA A 176 -4.73 -9.35 26.50
N THR A 177 -5.99 -9.47 26.06
CA THR A 177 -6.85 -10.60 26.41
C THR A 177 -6.43 -11.89 25.73
N GLU A 178 -5.95 -11.86 24.47
CA GLU A 178 -5.37 -13.05 23.81
C GLU A 178 -4.14 -13.58 24.55
N MET A 179 -3.33 -12.70 25.16
CA MET A 179 -2.20 -13.11 26.01
C MET A 179 -2.63 -13.76 27.33
N LEU A 180 -3.87 -13.53 27.78
CA LEU A 180 -4.43 -14.09 29.01
C LEU A 180 -5.20 -15.39 28.80
N VAL A 181 -5.52 -15.75 27.54
CA VAL A 181 -6.14 -17.03 27.20
C VAL A 181 -5.02 -18.08 27.07
N PRO A 182 -4.99 -19.14 27.92
CA PRO A 182 -4.00 -20.19 27.80
C PRO A 182 -4.18 -20.92 26.46
N PRO A 183 -3.09 -21.33 25.78
CA PRO A 183 -3.19 -22.01 24.49
C PRO A 183 -3.97 -23.32 24.64
N GLY A 184 -5.17 -23.40 24.03
CA GLY A 184 -5.97 -24.63 23.91
C GLY A 184 -7.38 -24.61 24.52
N SER A 185 -7.92 -23.45 24.89
CA SER A 185 -9.35 -23.31 25.26
C SER A 185 -10.23 -22.94 24.08
#